data_AF-A0A965BY45-F1
#
_entry.id   AF-A0A965BY45-F1
#
_cell.length_a   1.000
_cell.length_b   1.000
_cell.length_c   1.000
_cell.angle_alpha   90.00
_cell.angle_beta   90.00
_cell.angle_gamma   90.00
#
_symmetry.space_group_name_H-M   'P 1'
#
loop_
_entity.id
_entity.type
_entity.pdbx_description
1 polymer ?
#
loop_
_entity_poly.entity_id
_entity_poly.type
_entity_poly.pdbx_seq_one_letter_code
_entity_poly.pdbx_strand_id
1 'polypeptide(L)'
;MTYSTRTRWHGVAGGIFDSPGNALVSLLLLGVLWYLASGLWDWAVVRATWEAATAEECARNGGTCWAFLRDRWRLILFGPYPYGEQWRPAFALMLFLGLIIATLRPAFWEKGHARRSLMVAWALGLPLMACLMIGGTMGLAPVPMRLWGGLPLTVMLAAVGVSLAFVLAVALALARVCTMPVIRWLATAYVEFFRGVPLIALL
;
A
#
# COMPACT_ATOMS: atom_id res chain seq x y z
N MET A 1 -39.88 11.41 25.52
CA MET A 1 -39.18 11.93 24.33
C MET A 1 -38.38 10.81 23.70
N THR A 2 -38.99 10.11 22.75
CA THR A 2 -38.39 9.00 22.00
C THR A 2 -37.79 9.56 20.71
N TYR A 3 -36.45 9.65 20.64
CA TYR A 3 -35.75 9.94 19.39
C TYR A 3 -35.87 8.73 18.46
N SER A 4 -36.82 8.80 17.52
CA SER A 4 -36.93 7.88 16.39
C SER A 4 -35.83 8.20 15.37
N THR A 5 -34.64 7.62 15.54
CA THR A 5 -33.62 7.58 14.47
C THR A 5 -34.00 6.51 13.46
N ARG A 6 -34.96 6.84 12.58
CA ARG A 6 -35.25 6.02 11.40
C ARG A 6 -34.15 6.28 10.38
N THR A 7 -33.01 5.60 10.52
CA THR A 7 -31.96 5.56 9.49
C THR A 7 -32.55 4.86 8.27
N ARG A 8 -33.13 5.66 7.37
CA ARG A 8 -33.59 5.23 6.07
C ARG A 8 -32.34 4.90 5.28
N TRP A 9 -31.99 3.61 5.24
CA TRP A 9 -31.00 3.07 4.34
C TRP A 9 -31.48 3.33 2.91
N HIS A 10 -31.18 4.51 2.37
CA HIS A 10 -31.24 4.73 0.94
C HIS A 10 -30.15 3.84 0.36
N GLY A 11 -30.55 2.79 -0.36
CA GLY A 11 -29.62 1.99 -1.15
C GLY A 11 -28.78 2.93 -2.01
N VAL A 12 -27.56 2.52 -2.36
CA VAL A 12 -26.55 3.34 -3.07
C VAL A 12 -27.13 4.09 -4.28
N ALA A 13 -28.20 3.56 -4.90
CA ALA A 13 -28.92 4.18 -6.01
C ALA A 13 -29.78 5.42 -5.67
N GLY A 14 -30.20 5.60 -4.40
CA GLY A 14 -31.02 6.74 -3.98
C GLY A 14 -30.28 8.05 -4.20
N GLY A 15 -29.15 8.26 -3.52
CA GLY A 15 -28.49 9.57 -3.50
C GLY A 15 -27.92 10.08 -4.84
N ILE A 16 -27.76 9.22 -5.85
CA ILE A 16 -27.07 9.53 -7.11
C ILE A 16 -27.96 10.38 -8.05
N PHE A 17 -29.28 10.14 -8.06
CA PHE A 17 -30.24 10.85 -8.92
C PHE A 17 -31.41 11.49 -8.15
N ASP A 18 -31.33 11.56 -6.81
CA ASP A 18 -32.39 12.11 -5.96
C ASP A 18 -32.69 13.61 -6.20
N SER A 19 -31.76 14.37 -6.79
CA SER A 19 -31.96 15.77 -7.15
C SER A 19 -31.39 16.09 -8.54
N PRO A 20 -31.92 17.10 -9.25
CA PRO A 20 -31.38 17.52 -10.56
C PRO A 20 -29.89 17.91 -10.50
N GLY A 21 -29.44 18.48 -9.37
CA GLY A 21 -28.04 18.80 -9.13
C GLY A 21 -27.16 17.55 -8.96
N ASN A 22 -27.63 16.56 -8.20
CA ASN A 22 -26.91 15.29 -8.03
C ASN A 22 -26.87 14.49 -9.33
N ALA A 23 -27.95 14.51 -10.10
CA ALA A 23 -28.00 13.89 -11.42
C ALA A 23 -26.98 14.53 -12.38
N LEU A 24 -26.90 15.86 -12.41
CA LEU A 24 -25.92 16.58 -13.24
C LEU A 24 -24.47 16.26 -12.83
N VAL A 25 -24.17 16.32 -11.53
CA VAL A 25 -22.82 16.01 -11.01
C VAL A 25 -22.44 14.56 -11.30
N SER A 26 -23.37 13.62 -11.09
CA SER A 26 -23.13 12.21 -11.37
C SER A 26 -22.87 11.94 -12.85
N LEU A 27 -23.65 12.55 -13.74
CA LEU A 27 -23.42 12.46 -15.19
C LEU A 27 -22.09 13.09 -15.61
N LEU A 28 -21.71 14.22 -15.01
CA LEU A 28 -20.42 14.87 -15.26
C LEU A 28 -19.26 13.97 -14.81
N LEU A 29 -19.33 13.41 -13.60
CA LEU A 29 -18.32 12.49 -13.08
C LEU A 29 -18.19 11.24 -13.95
N LEU A 30 -19.32 10.65 -14.37
CA LEU A 30 -19.32 9.52 -15.30
C LEU A 30 -18.69 9.90 -16.65
N GLY A 31 -18.99 11.09 -17.18
CA GLY A 31 -18.38 11.60 -18.40
C GLY A 31 -16.86 11.81 -18.28
N VAL A 32 -16.39 12.36 -17.16
CA VAL A 32 -14.96 12.52 -16.88
C VAL A 32 -14.27 11.15 -16.73
N LEU A 33 -14.86 10.23 -15.98
CA LEU A 33 -14.34 8.87 -15.84
C LEU A 33 -14.26 8.17 -17.18
N TRP A 34 -15.28 8.30 -18.03
CA TRP A 34 -15.28 7.76 -19.38
C TRP A 34 -14.15 8.35 -20.23
N TYR A 35 -13.99 9.68 -20.23
CA TYR A 35 -12.93 10.36 -20.97
C TYR A 35 -11.52 9.94 -20.52
N LEU A 36 -11.30 9.86 -19.20
CA LEU A 36 -10.02 9.39 -18.65
C LEU A 36 -9.78 7.91 -18.98
N ALA A 37 -10.82 7.08 -18.90
CA ALA A 37 -10.73 5.66 -19.22
C ALA A 37 -10.44 5.42 -20.72
N SER A 38 -11.08 6.16 -21.62
CA SER A 38 -10.81 6.06 -23.05
C SER A 38 -9.40 6.54 -23.39
N GLY A 39 -8.95 7.66 -22.79
CA GLY A 39 -7.57 8.12 -22.95
C GLY A 39 -6.54 7.11 -22.44
N LEU A 40 -6.82 6.47 -21.29
CA LEU A 40 -5.97 5.43 -20.73
C LEU A 40 -5.96 4.18 -21.63
N TRP A 41 -7.12 3.77 -22.16
CA TRP A 41 -7.22 2.64 -23.09
C TRP A 41 -6.44 2.89 -24.38
N ASP A 42 -6.59 4.08 -24.96
CA ASP A 42 -5.87 4.47 -26.16
C ASP A 42 -4.36 4.51 -25.95
N TRP A 43 -3.91 4.93 -24.77
CA TRP A 43 -2.50 4.95 -24.40
C TRP A 43 -1.96 3.55 -24.05
N ALA A 44 -2.71 2.75 -23.32
CA ALA A 44 -2.26 1.47 -22.76
C ALA A 44 -2.40 0.29 -23.72
N VAL A 45 -3.32 0.35 -24.69
CA VAL A 45 -3.63 -0.76 -25.59
C VAL A 45 -3.45 -0.35 -27.05
N VAL A 46 -4.13 0.72 -27.48
CA VAL A 46 -4.19 1.08 -28.91
C VAL A 46 -2.84 1.58 -29.43
N ARG A 47 -2.19 2.49 -28.71
CA ARG A 47 -0.88 3.04 -29.06
C ARG A 47 0.29 2.29 -28.42
N ALA A 48 0.04 1.14 -27.83
CA ALA A 48 1.06 0.43 -27.07
C ALA A 48 2.02 -0.35 -27.96
N THR A 49 3.29 -0.36 -27.58
CA THR A 49 4.33 -1.14 -28.26
C THR A 49 4.51 -2.48 -27.54
N TRP A 50 4.05 -3.56 -28.17
CA TRP A 50 4.05 -4.92 -27.61
C TRP A 50 5.38 -5.66 -27.79
N GLU A 51 6.08 -5.35 -28.88
CA GLU A 51 7.38 -5.91 -29.24
C GLU A 51 8.28 -4.75 -29.71
N ALA A 52 9.50 -4.69 -29.18
CA ALA A 52 10.50 -3.68 -29.54
C ALA A 52 11.89 -4.26 -29.30
N ALA A 53 12.78 -4.11 -30.27
CA ALA A 53 14.20 -4.47 -30.14
C ALA A 53 15.03 -3.32 -29.55
N THR A 54 14.57 -2.07 -29.69
CA THR A 54 15.29 -0.87 -29.22
C THR A 54 14.43 0.07 -28.40
N ALA A 55 15.08 0.90 -27.57
CA ALA A 55 14.41 1.95 -26.79
C ALA A 55 13.74 3.01 -27.67
N GLU A 56 14.27 3.26 -28.87
CA GLU A 56 13.67 4.19 -29.82
C GLU A 56 12.35 3.67 -30.37
N GLU A 57 12.25 2.39 -30.74
CA GLU A 57 11.00 1.76 -31.17
C GLU A 57 9.91 1.84 -30.09
N CYS A 58 10.31 1.65 -28.84
CA CYS A 58 9.46 1.79 -27.67
C CYS A 58 8.90 3.21 -27.51
N ALA A 59 9.64 4.25 -27.93
CA ALA A 59 9.24 5.66 -27.82
C ALA A 59 8.41 6.19 -29.01
N ARG A 60 8.40 5.51 -30.17
CA ARG A 60 7.79 6.03 -31.42
C ARG A 60 6.29 6.31 -31.35
N ASN A 61 5.53 5.45 -30.67
CA ASN A 61 4.05 5.49 -30.70
C ASN A 61 3.43 6.39 -29.62
N GLY A 62 4.23 6.89 -28.68
CA GLY A 62 3.76 7.73 -27.56
C GLY A 62 2.81 7.02 -26.57
N GLY A 63 2.59 5.72 -26.73
CA GLY A 63 1.84 4.87 -25.80
C GLY A 63 2.74 4.17 -24.76
N THR A 64 2.17 3.24 -24.01
CA THR A 64 2.95 2.39 -23.09
C THR A 64 3.80 1.37 -23.86
N CYS A 65 4.90 0.93 -23.25
CA CYS A 65 5.80 -0.04 -23.84
C CYS A 65 5.78 -1.36 -23.05
N TRP A 66 4.93 -2.28 -23.50
CA TRP A 66 4.79 -3.59 -22.87
C TRP A 66 6.01 -4.48 -23.07
N ALA A 67 6.77 -4.29 -24.16
CA ALA A 67 8.03 -4.97 -24.40
C ALA A 67 9.02 -4.73 -23.24
N PHE A 68 9.19 -3.48 -22.81
CA PHE A 68 10.04 -3.13 -21.67
C PHE A 68 9.56 -3.80 -20.38
N LEU A 69 8.25 -3.76 -20.11
CA LEU A 69 7.70 -4.40 -18.91
C LEU A 69 7.93 -5.91 -18.92
N ARG A 70 7.75 -6.57 -20.07
CA ARG A 70 8.01 -8.01 -20.26
C ARG A 70 9.48 -8.37 -20.04
N ASP A 71 10.40 -7.49 -20.41
CA ASP A 71 11.84 -7.74 -20.26
C ASP A 71 12.40 -7.36 -18.88
N ARG A 72 11.71 -6.49 -18.13
CA ARG A 72 12.19 -5.92 -16.87
C ARG A 72 11.28 -6.19 -15.66
N TRP A 73 10.19 -6.96 -15.81
CA TRP A 73 9.26 -7.25 -14.70
C TRP A 73 9.96 -7.80 -13.45
N ARG A 74 10.99 -8.65 -13.62
CA ARG A 74 11.74 -9.23 -12.50
C ARG A 74 12.51 -8.18 -11.71
N LEU A 75 13.09 -7.19 -12.40
CA LEU A 75 13.79 -6.07 -11.77
C LEU A 75 12.80 -5.15 -11.04
N ILE A 76 11.61 -4.93 -11.61
CA ILE A 76 10.56 -4.12 -10.99
C ILE A 76 10.01 -4.81 -9.73
N LEU A 77 9.75 -6.12 -9.80
CA LEU A 77 9.20 -6.87 -8.66
C LEU A 77 10.23 -7.21 -7.59
N PHE A 78 11.46 -7.60 -7.93
CA PHE A 78 12.44 -8.12 -6.97
C PHE A 78 13.69 -7.26 -6.84
N GLY A 79 13.79 -6.16 -7.58
CA GLY A 79 15.00 -5.34 -7.59
C GLY A 79 16.20 -6.11 -8.15
N PRO A 80 17.43 -5.76 -7.74
CA PRO A 80 18.67 -6.41 -8.19
C PRO A 80 18.93 -7.77 -7.52
N TYR A 81 17.91 -8.40 -6.93
CA TYR A 81 18.03 -9.70 -6.27
C TYR A 81 18.40 -10.80 -7.27
N PRO A 82 19.39 -11.68 -6.97
CA PRO A 82 19.87 -12.70 -7.90
C PRO A 82 18.76 -13.55 -8.49
N TYR A 83 18.76 -13.74 -9.81
CA TYR A 83 17.66 -14.36 -10.54
C TYR A 83 17.28 -15.77 -10.05
N GLY A 84 18.25 -16.61 -9.70
CA GLY A 84 17.99 -17.97 -9.19
C GLY A 84 17.32 -17.99 -7.81
N GLU A 85 17.44 -16.90 -7.06
CA GLU A 85 17.05 -16.82 -5.65
C GLU A 85 15.78 -15.97 -5.42
N GLN A 86 15.18 -15.41 -6.49
CA GLN A 86 14.00 -14.52 -6.41
C GLN A 86 12.76 -15.17 -5.80
N TRP A 87 12.71 -16.51 -5.72
CA TRP A 87 11.66 -17.21 -4.98
C TRP A 87 11.66 -16.80 -3.51
N ARG A 88 12.84 -16.56 -2.89
CA ARG A 88 12.98 -16.18 -1.47
C ARG A 88 12.22 -14.90 -1.11
N PRO A 89 12.45 -13.76 -1.78
CA PRO A 89 11.69 -12.55 -1.51
C PRO A 89 10.22 -12.66 -1.95
N ALA A 90 9.87 -13.49 -2.94
CA ALA A 90 8.47 -13.79 -3.28
C ALA A 90 7.74 -14.52 -2.14
N PHE A 91 8.33 -15.56 -1.57
CA PHE A 91 7.78 -16.28 -0.42
C PHE A 91 7.72 -15.41 0.83
N ALA A 92 8.75 -14.59 1.07
CA ALA A 92 8.73 -13.62 2.17
C ALA A 92 7.55 -12.65 2.03
N LEU A 93 7.33 -12.09 0.84
CA LEU A 93 6.18 -11.23 0.56
C LEU A 93 4.85 -11.95 0.74
N MET A 94 4.70 -13.17 0.21
CA MET A 94 3.47 -13.96 0.35
C MET A 94 3.16 -14.25 1.82
N LEU A 95 4.17 -14.61 2.62
CA LEU A 95 4.03 -14.80 4.06
C LEU A 95 3.60 -13.52 4.76
N PHE A 96 4.21 -12.38 4.42
CA PHE A 96 3.84 -11.07 4.97
C PHE A 96 2.39 -10.70 4.68
N LEU A 97 1.97 -10.80 3.42
CA LEU A 97 0.60 -10.51 3.01
C LEU A 97 -0.39 -11.48 3.67
N GLY A 98 -0.03 -12.76 3.79
CA GLY A 98 -0.81 -13.74 4.52
C GLY A 98 -1.02 -13.35 5.99
N LEU A 99 0.03 -12.89 6.68
CA LEU A 99 -0.06 -12.41 8.05
C LEU A 99 -0.90 -11.13 8.18
N ILE A 100 -0.80 -10.20 7.24
CA ILE A 100 -1.67 -9.00 7.19
C ILE A 100 -3.13 -9.42 7.01
N ILE A 101 -3.43 -10.26 6.02
CA ILE A 101 -4.80 -10.73 5.75
C ILE A 101 -5.37 -11.47 6.97
N ALA A 102 -4.56 -12.30 7.64
CA ALA A 102 -4.97 -12.96 8.88
C ALA A 102 -5.28 -11.94 9.99
N THR A 103 -4.47 -10.89 10.11
CA THR A 103 -4.66 -9.81 11.08
C THR A 103 -5.94 -9.00 10.81
N LEU A 104 -6.32 -8.82 9.53
CA LEU A 104 -7.55 -8.10 9.16
C LEU A 104 -8.84 -8.89 9.42
N ARG A 105 -8.76 -10.20 9.68
CA ARG A 105 -9.94 -11.05 9.90
C ARG A 105 -10.37 -11.01 11.39
N PRO A 106 -11.60 -10.56 11.71
CA PRO A 106 -12.09 -10.48 13.10
C PRO A 106 -12.04 -11.80 13.87
N ALA A 107 -12.19 -12.93 13.16
CA ALA A 107 -12.17 -14.27 13.75
C ALA A 107 -10.87 -14.59 14.53
N PHE A 108 -9.73 -13.99 14.18
CA PHE A 108 -8.47 -14.17 14.90
C PHE A 108 -8.36 -13.33 16.18
N TRP A 109 -9.23 -12.33 16.36
CA TRP A 109 -9.23 -11.43 17.52
C TRP A 109 -10.23 -11.84 18.61
N GLU A 110 -11.33 -12.50 18.23
CA GLU A 110 -12.37 -12.93 19.16
C GLU A 110 -11.92 -14.05 20.11
N LYS A 111 -11.07 -14.96 19.63
CA LYS A 111 -10.63 -16.14 20.38
C LYS A 111 -9.22 -15.93 20.94
N GLY A 112 -9.05 -16.09 22.25
CA GLY A 112 -7.76 -15.88 22.92
C GLY A 112 -6.60 -16.74 22.38
N HIS A 113 -6.86 -18.00 22.04
CA HIS A 113 -5.86 -18.90 21.43
C HIS A 113 -5.50 -18.47 20.00
N ALA A 114 -6.49 -18.00 19.21
CA ALA A 114 -6.26 -17.53 17.85
C ALA A 114 -5.42 -16.24 17.86
N ARG A 115 -5.70 -15.33 18.80
CA ARG A 115 -4.91 -14.10 19.00
C ARG A 115 -3.48 -14.42 19.41
N ARG A 116 -3.28 -15.35 20.35
CA ARG A 116 -1.94 -15.79 20.75
C ARG A 116 -1.19 -16.44 19.59
N SER A 117 -1.86 -17.28 18.80
CA SER A 117 -1.29 -17.90 17.60
C SER A 117 -0.86 -16.82 16.59
N LEU A 118 -1.68 -15.80 16.36
CA LEU A 118 -1.34 -14.67 15.48
C LEU A 118 -0.11 -13.90 15.98
N MET A 119 -0.03 -13.60 17.29
CA MET A 119 1.15 -12.94 17.88
C MET A 119 2.42 -13.77 17.71
N VAL A 120 2.34 -15.08 17.94
CA VAL A 120 3.46 -16.01 17.73
C VAL A 120 3.83 -16.09 16.25
N ALA A 121 2.84 -16.13 15.35
CA ALA A 121 3.06 -16.16 13.91
C ALA A 121 3.77 -14.89 13.40
N TRP A 122 3.44 -13.71 13.94
CA TRP A 122 4.18 -12.49 13.65
C TRP A 122 5.59 -12.51 14.24
N ALA A 123 5.73 -12.93 15.51
CA ALA A 123 7.01 -12.98 16.21
C ALA A 123 8.02 -13.94 15.56
N LEU A 124 7.55 -15.06 14.99
CA LEU A 124 8.37 -16.02 14.27
C LEU A 124 8.45 -15.74 12.76
N GLY A 125 7.39 -15.20 12.17
CA GLY A 125 7.30 -14.93 10.74
C GLY A 125 8.28 -13.86 10.27
N LEU A 126 8.40 -12.76 11.02
CA LEU A 126 9.35 -11.68 10.69
C LEU A 126 10.82 -12.15 10.66
N PRO A 127 11.37 -12.81 11.70
CA PRO A 127 12.74 -13.32 11.64
C PRO A 127 12.89 -14.43 10.60
N LEU A 128 11.86 -15.27 10.38
CA LEU A 128 11.89 -16.27 9.31
C LEU A 128 12.02 -15.61 7.93
N MET A 129 11.26 -14.56 7.65
CA MET A 129 11.34 -13.80 6.39
C MET A 129 12.70 -13.13 6.22
N ALA A 130 13.23 -12.52 7.28
CA ALA A 130 14.56 -11.91 7.26
C ALA A 130 15.66 -12.97 7.00
N CYS A 131 15.60 -14.10 7.70
CA CYS A 131 16.50 -15.23 7.49
C CYS A 131 16.42 -15.76 6.05
N LEU A 132 15.19 -15.91 5.52
CA LEU A 132 14.96 -16.33 4.15
C LEU A 132 15.56 -15.33 3.16
N MET A 133 15.50 -14.01 3.39
CA MET A 133 16.06 -13.01 2.48
C MET A 133 17.58 -12.85 2.58
N ILE A 134 18.17 -12.94 3.79
CA ILE A 134 19.63 -12.86 4.02
C ILE A 134 20.31 -14.11 3.49
N GLY A 135 19.81 -15.29 3.87
CA GLY A 135 20.49 -16.56 3.58
C GLY A 135 21.74 -16.75 4.42
N GLY A 136 22.63 -17.66 4.02
CA GLY A 136 23.79 -18.05 4.81
C GLY A 136 23.47 -19.09 5.90
N THR A 137 22.20 -19.47 6.05
CA THR A 137 21.73 -20.57 6.90
C THR A 137 21.06 -21.63 6.03
N MET A 138 21.01 -22.89 6.50
CA MET A 138 20.33 -24.01 5.82
C MET A 138 20.81 -24.30 4.38
N GLY A 139 22.05 -23.93 4.04
CA GLY A 139 22.62 -24.15 2.70
C GLY A 139 22.25 -23.09 1.65
N LEU A 140 21.55 -22.02 2.03
CA LEU A 140 21.23 -20.92 1.13
C LEU A 140 22.43 -19.99 0.93
N ALA A 141 22.67 -19.57 -0.31
CA ALA A 141 23.69 -18.57 -0.60
C ALA A 141 23.37 -17.23 0.12
N PRO A 142 24.36 -16.61 0.79
CA PRO A 142 24.17 -15.32 1.42
C PRO A 142 23.99 -14.23 0.36
N VAL A 143 22.90 -13.46 0.46
CA VAL A 143 22.60 -12.33 -0.44
C VAL A 143 22.77 -11.02 0.33
N PRO A 144 23.69 -10.14 -0.08
CA PRO A 144 23.95 -8.90 0.63
C PRO A 144 22.74 -7.96 0.57
N MET A 145 22.49 -7.24 1.66
CA MET A 145 21.34 -6.34 1.82
C MET A 145 21.28 -5.22 0.75
N ARG A 146 22.43 -4.83 0.17
CA ARG A 146 22.49 -3.86 -0.94
C ARG A 146 21.72 -4.31 -2.19
N LEU A 147 21.49 -5.61 -2.35
CA LEU A 147 20.76 -6.18 -3.49
C LEU A 147 19.26 -6.36 -3.20
N TRP A 148 18.81 -5.98 -2.01
CA TRP A 148 17.40 -6.09 -1.66
C TRP A 148 16.65 -4.89 -2.24
N GLY A 149 15.46 -5.16 -2.78
CA GLY A 149 14.64 -4.11 -3.33
C GLY A 149 13.35 -4.67 -3.93
N GLY A 150 12.76 -3.86 -4.81
CA GLY A 150 11.50 -4.20 -5.46
C GLY A 150 10.31 -4.20 -4.50
N LEU A 151 9.27 -4.87 -4.93
CA LEU A 151 7.96 -4.91 -4.27
C LEU A 151 8.00 -5.51 -2.85
N PRO A 152 8.73 -6.60 -2.54
CA PRO A 152 8.82 -7.16 -1.19
C PRO A 152 9.31 -6.14 -0.16
N LEU A 153 10.42 -5.44 -0.45
CA LEU A 153 11.01 -4.49 0.48
C LEU A 153 10.13 -3.24 0.64
N THR A 154 9.57 -2.72 -0.46
CA THR A 154 8.66 -1.57 -0.43
C THR A 154 7.39 -1.86 0.38
N VAL A 155 6.74 -3.01 0.15
CA VAL A 155 5.51 -3.38 0.87
C VAL A 155 5.79 -3.58 2.36
N MET A 156 6.89 -4.25 2.72
CA MET A 156 7.26 -4.47 4.11
C MET A 156 7.55 -3.14 4.83
N LEU A 157 8.38 -2.29 4.25
CA LEU A 157 8.70 -0.98 4.83
C LEU A 157 7.47 -0.07 4.93
N ALA A 158 6.62 -0.04 3.89
CA ALA A 158 5.40 0.74 3.90
C ALA A 158 4.44 0.27 4.99
N ALA A 159 4.20 -1.04 5.10
CA ALA A 159 3.30 -1.58 6.11
C ALA A 159 3.81 -1.33 7.53
N VAL A 160 5.10 -1.56 7.78
CA VAL A 160 5.70 -1.29 9.11
C VAL A 160 5.67 0.21 9.41
N GLY A 161 6.05 1.05 8.44
CA GLY A 161 6.06 2.51 8.56
C GLY A 161 4.67 3.07 8.86
N VAL A 162 3.64 2.66 8.12
CA VAL A 162 2.24 3.03 8.37
C VAL A 162 1.78 2.54 9.74
N SER A 163 2.11 1.31 10.13
CA SER A 163 1.71 0.76 11.43
C SER A 163 2.30 1.56 12.59
N LEU A 164 3.59 1.88 12.53
CA LEU A 164 4.26 2.68 13.55
C LEU A 164 3.77 4.13 13.55
N ALA A 165 3.58 4.74 12.37
CA ALA A 165 3.04 6.09 12.23
C ALA A 165 1.63 6.18 12.81
N PHE A 166 0.80 5.15 12.64
CA PHE A 166 -0.54 5.09 13.21
C PHE A 166 -0.51 5.06 14.74
N VAL A 167 0.36 4.21 15.34
CA VAL A 167 0.52 4.16 16.80
C VAL A 167 0.97 5.52 17.35
N LEU A 168 1.96 6.15 16.70
CA LEU A 168 2.42 7.47 17.05
C LEU A 168 1.32 8.53 16.90
N ALA A 169 0.54 8.48 15.82
CA ALA A 169 -0.57 9.41 15.57
C ALA A 169 -1.64 9.30 16.67
N VAL A 170 -2.01 8.09 17.10
CA VAL A 170 -2.94 7.88 18.21
C VAL A 170 -2.37 8.42 19.51
N ALA A 171 -1.08 8.14 19.80
CA ALA A 171 -0.43 8.64 21.01
C ALA A 171 -0.41 10.19 21.05
N LEU A 172 -0.09 10.84 19.93
CA LEU A 172 -0.10 12.31 19.81
C LEU A 172 -1.50 12.89 19.90
N ALA A 173 -2.51 12.21 19.32
CA ALA A 173 -3.91 12.62 19.44
C ALA A 173 -4.39 12.59 20.90
N LEU A 174 -4.04 11.53 21.66
CA LEU A 174 -4.32 11.45 23.09
C LEU A 174 -3.56 12.53 23.88
N ALA A 175 -2.28 12.75 23.57
CA ALA A 175 -1.46 13.78 24.21
C ALA A 175 -2.03 15.21 24.02
N ARG A 176 -2.67 15.50 22.87
CA ARG A 176 -3.32 16.79 22.60
C ARG A 176 -4.56 17.06 23.46
N VAL A 177 -5.26 16.01 23.91
CA VAL A 177 -6.46 16.15 24.77
C VAL A 177 -6.14 16.05 26.26
N CYS A 178 -4.88 15.82 26.64
CA CYS A 178 -4.46 15.77 28.03
C CYS A 178 -4.65 17.11 28.76
N THR A 179 -4.96 17.04 30.05
CA THR A 179 -5.14 18.20 30.94
C THR A 179 -3.83 18.93 31.26
N MET A 180 -2.70 18.21 31.24
CA MET A 180 -1.37 18.79 31.50
C MET A 180 -0.94 19.69 30.34
N PRO A 181 -0.74 21.01 30.58
CA PRO A 181 -0.52 21.98 29.50
C PRO A 181 0.80 21.75 28.74
N VAL A 182 1.84 21.26 29.42
CA VAL A 182 3.16 21.00 28.81
C VAL A 182 3.09 19.92 27.72
N ILE A 183 2.47 18.77 28.02
CA ILE A 183 2.36 17.64 27.09
C ILE A 183 1.51 18.04 25.88
N ARG A 184 0.37 18.71 26.12
CA ARG A 184 -0.51 19.19 25.06
C ARG A 184 0.20 20.17 24.12
N TRP A 185 1.00 21.09 24.67
CA TRP A 185 1.74 22.07 23.88
C TRP A 185 2.81 21.40 23.03
N LEU A 186 3.61 20.49 23.60
CA LEU A 186 4.62 19.73 22.88
C LEU A 186 4.00 18.90 21.74
N ALA A 187 2.91 18.18 21.99
CA ALA A 187 2.21 17.40 20.97
C ALA A 187 1.63 18.29 19.85
N THR A 188 1.09 19.45 20.21
CA THR A 188 0.56 20.42 19.26
C THR A 188 1.66 21.03 18.40
N ALA A 189 2.79 21.43 19.00
CA ALA A 189 3.93 21.96 18.28
C ALA A 189 4.51 20.92 17.30
N TYR A 190 4.67 19.67 17.72
CA TYR A 190 5.11 18.58 16.84
C TYR A 190 4.19 18.41 15.62
N VAL A 191 2.88 18.32 15.84
CA VAL A 191 1.91 18.12 14.74
C VAL A 191 1.88 19.31 13.80
N GLU A 192 1.83 20.55 14.31
CA GLU A 192 1.81 21.74 13.44
C GLU A 192 3.14 21.93 12.69
N PHE A 193 4.28 21.57 13.29
CA PHE A 193 5.57 21.59 12.61
C PHE A 193 5.60 20.65 11.41
N PHE A 194 5.27 19.37 11.59
CA PHE A 194 5.28 18.40 10.48
C PHE A 194 4.19 18.67 9.44
N ARG A 195 3.11 19.37 9.80
CA ARG A 195 2.10 19.85 8.84
C ARG A 195 2.55 21.09 8.06
N GLY A 196 3.44 21.90 8.64
CA GLY A 196 3.93 23.13 8.04
C GLY A 196 5.21 22.97 7.21
N VAL A 197 5.97 21.89 7.40
CA VAL A 197 7.21 21.63 6.66
C VAL A 197 6.90 20.95 5.31
N PRO A 198 7.29 21.56 4.17
CA PRO A 198 7.13 20.91 2.87
C PRO A 198 8.05 19.68 2.80
N LEU A 199 7.54 18.59 2.22
CA LEU A 199 8.26 17.31 2.11
C LEU A 199 9.60 17.46 1.36
N ILE A 200 9.70 18.43 0.45
CA ILE A 200 10.92 18.77 -0.30
C ILE A 200 12.05 19.25 0.61
N ALA A 201 11.76 19.87 1.76
CA ALA A 201 12.79 20.33 2.69
C ALA A 201 13.38 19.22 3.57
N LEU A 202 12.78 18.01 3.55
CA LEU A 202 13.18 16.86 4.38
C LEU A 202 13.92 15.76 3.60
N LEU A 203 13.82 15.78 2.27
CA LEU A 203 14.51 14.87 1.34
C LEU A 203 15.89 15.42 0.99
#